data_AF-A0A8T3NJS3-F1
#
_entry.id   AF-A0A8T3NJS3-F1
#
_cell.length_a   1.000
_cell.length_b   1.000
_cell.length_c   1.000
_cell.angle_alpha   90.00
_cell.angle_beta   90.00
_cell.angle_gamma   90.00
#
_symmetry.space_group_name_H-M   'P 1'
#
loop_
_entity.id
_entity.type
_entity.pdbx_description
1 polymer ?
#
loop_
_entity_poly.entity_id
_entity_poly.type
_entity_poly.pdbx_seq_one_letter_code
_entity_poly.pdbx_strand_id
1 'polypeptide(L)' 'MPILTLETRSNLEHRTRSPSTPAGLARRARIVLLAADGVPLWRIGTLVGCDRNVVRDWL' A
#
# COMPACT_ATOMS: atom_id res chain seq x y z
N MET A 1 -9.77 11.90 2.09
CA MET A 1 -9.69 10.42 2.18
C MET A 1 -9.97 9.87 0.80
N PRO A 2 -8.99 9.33 0.06
CA PRO A 2 -9.26 8.76 -1.26
C PRO A 2 -10.17 7.54 -1.09
N ILE A 3 -11.30 7.55 -1.78
CA ILE A 3 -12.27 6.45 -1.76
C ILE A 3 -11.69 5.37 -2.70
N LEU A 4 -11.05 4.34 -2.15
CA LEU A 4 -10.66 3.19 -2.97
C LEU A 4 -11.93 2.46 -3.39
N THR A 5 -12.19 2.41 -4.69
CA THR A 5 -13.26 1.55 -5.23
C THR A 5 -12.90 0.07 -4.97
N LEU A 6 -13.90 -0.78 -4.82
CA LEU A 6 -13.74 -2.24 -4.62
C LEU A 6 -12.87 -2.89 -5.72
N GLU A 7 -13.01 -2.42 -6.96
CA GLU A 7 -12.20 -2.85 -8.10
C GLU A 7 -10.73 -2.44 -7.93
N THR A 8 -10.47 -1.19 -7.52
CA THR A 8 -9.12 -0.71 -7.26
C THR A 8 -8.48 -1.49 -6.12
N ARG A 9 -9.23 -1.75 -5.05
CA ARG A 9 -8.77 -2.56 -3.90
C ARG A 9 -8.36 -3.96 -4.37
N SER A 10 -9.25 -4.64 -5.09
CA SER A 10 -9.01 -6.01 -5.61
C SER A 10 -7.79 -6.06 -6.53
N ASN A 11 -7.60 -5.06 -7.39
CA ASN A 11 -6.44 -4.99 -8.28
C ASN A 11 -5.12 -4.82 -7.49
N LEU A 12 -5.12 -3.99 -6.45
CA LEU A 12 -3.97 -3.80 -5.57
C LEU A 12 -3.66 -5.08 -4.76
N GLU A 13 -4.68 -5.76 -4.25
CA GLU A 13 -4.51 -7.04 -3.56
C GLU A 13 -3.91 -8.10 -4.48
N HIS A 14 -4.39 -8.17 -5.72
CA HIS A 14 -3.84 -9.06 -6.73
C HIS A 14 -2.35 -8.78 -7.02
N ARG A 15 -1.98 -7.49 -7.19
CA ARG A 15 -0.58 -7.06 -7.38
C ARG A 15 0.31 -7.41 -6.19
N THR A 16 -0.24 -7.37 -4.97
CA THR A 16 0.51 -7.71 -3.75
C THR A 16 0.80 -9.22 -3.64
N ARG A 17 -0.06 -10.07 -4.24
CA ARG A 17 0.07 -11.54 -4.25
C ARG A 17 0.78 -12.09 -5.49
N SER A 18 0.87 -11.31 -6.56
CA SER A 18 1.41 -11.76 -7.84
C SER A 18 2.94 -11.82 -7.82
N PRO A 19 3.56 -12.99 -8.04
CA PRO A 19 5.03 -13.15 -8.02
C PRO A 19 5.71 -12.42 -9.19
N SER A 20 4.98 -12.12 -10.26
CA SER A 20 5.47 -11.34 -11.41
C SER A 20 5.47 -9.82 -11.16
N THR A 21 4.93 -9.35 -10.03
CA THR A 21 4.90 -7.91 -9.73
C THR A 21 6.26 -7.48 -9.17
N PRO A 22 6.86 -6.39 -9.67
CA PRO A 22 8.09 -5.85 -9.10
C PRO A 22 7.92 -5.59 -7.60
N ALA A 23 8.91 -5.95 -6.79
CA ALA A 23 8.84 -5.83 -5.33
C ALA A 23 8.47 -4.40 -4.86
N GLY A 24 8.95 -3.37 -5.56
CA GLY A 24 8.58 -1.97 -5.28
C GLY A 24 7.11 -1.65 -5.54
N LEU A 25 6.50 -2.26 -6.55
CA LEU A 25 5.10 -2.04 -6.92
C LEU A 25 4.16 -2.80 -5.98
N ALA A 26 4.51 -4.03 -5.60
CA ALA A 26 3.81 -4.78 -4.56
C ALA A 26 3.87 -4.06 -3.19
N ARG A 27 5.03 -3.47 -2.86
CA ARG A 27 5.21 -2.66 -1.65
C ARG A 27 4.28 -1.44 -1.63
N ARG A 28 4.22 -0.69 -2.75
CA ARG A 28 3.33 0.47 -2.88
C ARG A 28 1.86 0.09 -2.81
N ALA A 29 1.47 -1.02 -3.45
CA ALA A 29 0.11 -1.53 -3.35
C ALA A 29 -0.29 -1.82 -1.90
N ARG A 30 0.63 -2.41 -1.11
CA ARG A 30 0.42 -2.65 0.31
C ARG A 30 0.29 -1.36 1.13
N ILE A 31 1.07 -0.31 0.82
CA ILE A 31 0.95 1.02 1.46
C ILE A 31 -0.44 1.61 1.24
N VAL A 32 -0.92 1.62 -0.01
CA VAL A 32 -2.23 2.18 -0.38
C VAL A 32 -3.38 1.42 0.29
N LEU A 33 -3.29 0.09 0.34
CA LEU A 33 -4.29 -0.75 1.02
C LEU A 33 -4.37 -0.46 2.52
N LEU A 34 -3.23 -0.33 3.19
CA LEU A 34 -3.19 -0.01 4.62
C LEU A 34 -3.70 1.41 4.92
N ALA A 35 -3.38 2.38 4.05
CA ALA A 35 -3.85 3.75 4.20
C ALA A 35 -5.38 3.84 4.04
N ALA A 36 -5.96 3.09 3.11
CA ALA A 36 -7.40 3.02 2.92
C ALA A 36 -8.13 2.27 4.05
N ASP A 37 -7.44 1.34 4.73
CA ASP A 37 -7.92 0.71 5.96
C ASP A 37 -7.86 1.67 7.17
N GLY A 38 -7.34 2.89 6.99
CA GLY A 38 -7.23 3.91 8.04
C GLY A 38 -6.01 3.74 8.94
N VAL A 39 -5.06 2.89 8.56
CA VAL A 39 -3.83 2.68 9.33
C VAL A 39 -2.98 3.96 9.32
N PRO A 40 -2.48 4.43 10.47
CA PRO A 40 -1.67 5.65 10.50
C PRO A 40 -0.30 5.43 9.85
N LEU A 41 0.22 6.46 9.17
CA LEU A 41 1.42 6.39 8.31
C LEU A 41 2.66 5.80 9.00
N TRP A 42 2.87 6.13 10.27
CA TRP A 42 4.00 5.61 11.05
C TRP A 42 3.92 4.08 11.19
N ARG A 43 2.71 3.54 11.36
CA ARG A 43 2.45 2.10 11.51
C ARG A 43 2.55 1.40 10.15
N ILE A 44 2.13 2.05 9.07
CA ILE A 44 2.33 1.55 7.70
C ILE A 44 3.82 1.35 7.42
N GLY A 45 4.67 2.33 7.76
CA GLY A 45 6.12 2.24 7.57
C GLY A 45 6.71 1.01 8.26
N THR A 46 6.35 0.79 9.53
CA THR A 46 6.76 -0.41 10.28
C THR A 46 6.28 -1.71 9.63
N LEU A 47 5.02 -1.78 9.17
CA LEU A 47 4.44 -2.99 8.57
C LEU A 47 5.03 -3.33 7.18
N VAL A 48 5.51 -2.32 6.47
CA VAL A 48 6.02 -2.45 5.09
C VAL A 48 7.56 -2.48 5.06
N GLY A 49 8.22 -2.15 6.17
CA GLY A 49 9.67 -2.09 6.28
C GLY A 49 10.26 -0.86 5.59
N CYS A 50 9.57 0.28 5.64
CA CYS A 50 10.06 1.55 5.11
C CYS A 50 9.87 2.71 6.10
N ASP A 51 10.63 3.79 5.88
CA ASP A 51 10.51 4.99 6.70
C ASP A 51 9.15 5.68 6.50
N ARG A 52 8.65 6.36 7.52
CA ARG A 52 7.41 7.13 7.44
C ARG A 52 7.46 8.18 6.32
N ASN A 53 8.61 8.78 6.06
CA ASN A 53 8.75 9.76 4.97
C ASN A 53 8.53 9.13 3.61
N VAL A 54 8.97 7.89 3.42
CA VAL A 54 8.69 7.12 2.19
C VAL A 54 7.19 6.95 2.07
N VAL A 55 6.51 6.49 3.12
CA VAL A 55 5.04 6.33 3.09
C VAL A 55 4.32 7.64 2.74
N ARG A 56 4.77 8.77 3.27
CA ARG A 56 4.19 10.10 3.00
C ARG A 56 4.40 10.56 1.54
N ASP A 57 5.50 10.18 0.92
CA ASP A 57 5.78 10.50 -0.49
C ASP A 57 4.82 9.77 -1.46
N TRP A 58 4.27 8.62 -1.04
CA TRP A 58 3.42 7.77 -1.89
C TRP A 58 1.91 7.97 -1.73
N LEU A 59 1.45 8.65 -0.68
CA LEU A 59 0.02 8.85 -0.36
C LEU A 59 -0.40 10.29 -0.65
#